data_AF-A0A0S4JE97-F1
#
_entry.id   AF-A0A0S4JE97-F1
#
_cell.length_a   1.000
_cell.length_b   1.000
_cell.length_c   1.000
_cell.angle_alpha   90.00
_cell.angle_beta   90.00
_cell.angle_gamma   90.00
#
_symmetry.space_group_name_H-M   'P 1'
#
loop_
_entity.id
_entity.type
_entity.pdbx_description
1 polymer ?
#
loop_
_entity_poly.entity_id
_entity_poly.type
_entity_poly.pdbx_seq_one_letter_code
_entity_poly.pdbx_strand_id
1 'polypeptide(L)'
;MLRATPMWSRFLKTPGRKSLDEICKVSLLEATPAAQVATIWNEHHKQFVQYWGRTISVQAYEALRPRLAQSPYFVIPVFRDKGLFNVVTNFHNDLVGVAPLGEYQKKQDHAGIHMTIQFFTELSRSKQLVLVRCEIKDQVLMR
;
A
#
# COMPACT_ATOMS: atom_id res chain seq x y z
N MET A 1 -0.64 -4.05 -25.33
CA MET A 1 0.84 -3.91 -25.35
C MET A 1 1.31 -3.70 -23.92
N LEU A 2 1.84 -4.75 -23.28
CA LEU A 2 2.38 -4.66 -21.92
C LEU A 2 3.77 -3.99 -22.03
N ARG A 3 3.90 -2.74 -21.55
CA ARG A 3 5.21 -2.10 -21.41
C ARG A 3 6.01 -2.90 -20.39
N ALA A 4 7.00 -3.66 -20.86
CA ALA A 4 8.00 -4.28 -20.00
C ALA A 4 8.74 -3.16 -19.25
N THR A 5 8.65 -3.17 -17.92
CA THR A 5 9.38 -2.22 -17.08
C THR A 5 10.88 -2.43 -17.31
N PRO A 6 11.65 -1.38 -17.65
CA PRO A 6 13.05 -1.54 -18.00
C PRO A 6 13.87 -2.13 -16.84
N MET A 7 14.82 -3.01 -17.13
CA MET A 7 15.63 -3.74 -16.13
C MET A 7 16.38 -2.80 -15.15
N TRP A 8 16.66 -1.56 -15.55
CA TRP A 8 17.31 -0.54 -14.72
C TRP A 8 16.39 0.12 -13.67
N SER A 9 15.06 0.08 -13.85
CA SER A 9 14.12 0.63 -12.86
C SER A 9 14.15 -0.13 -11.54
N ARG A 10 14.71 -1.35 -11.54
CA ARG A 10 14.87 -2.21 -10.36
C ARG A 10 15.91 -1.67 -9.37
N PHE A 11 16.78 -0.76 -9.79
CA PHE A 11 17.80 -0.12 -8.94
C PHE A 11 17.41 1.28 -8.44
N LEU A 12 16.32 1.86 -8.96
CA LEU A 12 15.80 3.13 -8.46
C LEU A 12 14.85 2.87 -7.30
N LYS A 13 15.33 3.11 -6.07
CA LYS A 13 14.46 3.12 -4.89
C LYS A 13 13.57 4.36 -4.95
N THR A 14 12.28 4.16 -5.25
CA THR A 14 11.29 5.22 -5.12
C THR A 14 11.08 5.51 -3.63
N PRO A 15 11.21 6.77 -3.17
CA PRO A 15 11.01 7.11 -1.77
C PRO A 15 9.66 6.59 -1.24
N GLY A 16 9.70 5.81 -0.15
CA GLY A 16 8.51 5.23 0.47
C GLY A 16 8.00 3.91 -0.13
N ARG A 17 8.58 3.42 -1.23
CA ARG A 17 8.31 2.08 -1.77
C ARG A 17 9.30 1.08 -1.16
N LYS A 18 8.81 -0.06 -0.67
CA LYS A 18 9.64 -1.17 -0.19
C LYS A 18 9.44 -2.39 -1.07
N SER A 19 10.45 -3.23 -1.24
CA SER A 19 10.25 -4.55 -1.85
C SER A 19 9.80 -5.56 -0.79
N LEU A 20 9.14 -6.66 -1.19
CA LEU A 20 8.67 -7.65 -0.20
C LEU A 20 9.83 -8.30 0.57
N ASP A 21 10.98 -8.47 -0.07
CA ASP A 21 12.21 -9.00 0.54
C ASP A 21 12.86 -8.06 1.57
N GLU A 22 12.62 -6.74 1.48
CA GLU A 22 13.00 -5.78 2.54
C GLU A 22 12.11 -5.92 3.79
N ILE A 23 10.97 -6.59 3.69
CA ILE A 23 9.97 -6.73 4.76
C ILE A 23 10.05 -8.11 5.42
N CYS A 24 10.25 -9.15 4.61
CA CYS A 24 10.23 -10.53 5.08
C CYS A 24 11.05 -11.46 4.16
N LYS A 25 11.39 -12.64 4.67
CA LYS A 25 12.04 -13.68 3.86
C LYS A 25 11.01 -14.34 2.95
N VAL A 26 10.97 -13.92 1.68
CA VAL A 26 9.99 -14.40 0.68
C VAL A 26 9.97 -15.92 0.56
N SER A 27 11.12 -16.57 0.61
CA SER A 27 11.24 -18.04 0.56
C SER A 27 10.49 -18.76 1.69
N LEU A 28 10.44 -18.17 2.89
CA LEU A 28 9.65 -18.73 4.00
C LEU A 28 8.15 -18.61 3.72
N LEU A 29 7.71 -17.50 3.15
CA LEU A 29 6.32 -17.35 2.76
C LEU A 29 5.95 -18.35 1.66
N GLU A 30 6.81 -18.53 0.66
CA GLU A 30 6.62 -19.50 -0.42
C GLU A 30 6.46 -20.94 0.10
N ALA A 31 7.25 -21.34 1.09
CA ALA A 31 7.14 -22.65 1.74
C ALA A 31 5.89 -22.80 2.65
N THR A 32 5.27 -21.70 3.05
CA THR A 32 4.14 -21.68 4.00
C THR A 32 2.79 -21.82 3.29
N PRO A 33 1.82 -22.62 3.77
CA PRO A 33 0.48 -22.70 3.18
C PRO A 33 -0.23 -21.34 3.11
N ALA A 34 -1.02 -21.10 2.07
CA ALA A 34 -1.64 -19.80 1.80
C ALA A 34 -2.47 -19.25 2.99
N ALA A 35 -3.27 -20.08 3.64
CA ALA A 35 -4.05 -19.69 4.81
C ALA A 35 -3.16 -19.22 5.98
N GLN A 36 -2.03 -19.89 6.19
CA GLN A 36 -1.08 -19.52 7.24
C GLN A 36 -0.33 -18.24 6.89
N VAL A 37 0.06 -18.04 5.62
CA VAL A 37 0.64 -16.76 5.16
C VAL A 37 -0.31 -15.61 5.44
N ALA A 38 -1.61 -15.77 5.16
CA ALA A 38 -2.61 -14.76 5.44
C ALA A 38 -2.68 -14.41 6.94
N THR A 39 -2.71 -15.42 7.81
CA THR A 39 -2.69 -15.22 9.27
C THR A 39 -1.42 -14.49 9.70
N ILE A 40 -0.24 -14.99 9.32
CA ILE A 40 1.04 -14.39 9.69
C ILE A 40 1.10 -12.93 9.26
N TRP A 41 0.73 -12.62 8.01
CA TRP A 41 0.78 -11.27 7.49
C TRP A 41 -0.17 -10.30 8.20
N ASN A 42 -1.41 -10.75 8.45
CA ASN A 42 -2.44 -9.95 9.10
C ASN A 42 -2.10 -9.66 10.57
N GLU A 43 -1.49 -10.62 11.28
CA GLU A 43 -1.16 -10.48 12.70
C GLU A 43 0.18 -9.77 12.93
N HIS A 44 1.21 -10.07 12.12
CA HIS A 44 2.56 -9.53 12.30
C HIS A 44 2.60 -8.01 12.37
N HIS A 45 1.76 -7.32 11.61
CA HIS A 45 1.79 -5.86 11.58
C HIS A 45 1.06 -5.20 12.76
N LYS A 46 0.18 -5.92 13.45
CA LYS A 46 -0.61 -5.35 14.57
C LYS A 46 0.21 -5.01 15.80
N GLN A 47 1.39 -5.62 15.95
CA GLN A 47 2.31 -5.30 17.05
C GLN A 47 2.92 -3.89 16.93
N PHE A 48 2.75 -3.23 15.78
CA PHE A 48 3.31 -1.91 15.49
C PHE A 48 2.18 -0.92 15.18
N VAL A 49 2.08 0.16 15.96
CA VAL A 49 1.04 1.19 15.79
C VAL A 49 1.07 1.83 14.40
N GLN A 50 2.27 1.93 13.82
CA GLN A 50 2.51 2.53 12.52
C GLN A 50 2.20 1.61 11.33
N TYR A 51 1.90 0.33 11.55
CA TYR A 51 1.68 -0.62 10.46
C TYR A 51 0.33 -1.29 10.54
N TRP A 52 -0.25 -1.54 9.37
CA TRP A 52 -1.41 -2.41 9.24
C TRP A 52 -1.23 -3.34 8.04
N GLY A 53 -1.43 -4.63 8.26
CA GLY A 53 -1.24 -5.66 7.26
C GLY A 53 -2.57 -6.34 6.94
N ARG A 54 -2.85 -6.52 5.65
CA ARG A 54 -3.98 -7.34 5.22
C ARG A 54 -3.64 -8.14 3.98
N THR A 55 -4.28 -9.29 3.82
CA THR A 55 -4.28 -10.07 2.58
C THR A 55 -5.61 -9.91 1.85
N ILE A 56 -5.55 -9.84 0.52
CA ILE A 56 -6.71 -9.84 -0.37
C ILE A 56 -6.54 -10.91 -1.45
N SER A 57 -7.63 -11.32 -2.07
CA SER A 57 -7.58 -12.26 -3.21
C SER A 57 -7.02 -11.55 -4.45
N VAL A 58 -6.41 -12.34 -5.35
CA VAL A 58 -5.98 -11.84 -6.67
C VAL A 58 -7.15 -11.26 -7.45
N GLN A 59 -8.33 -11.89 -7.40
CA GLN A 59 -9.53 -11.39 -8.05
C GLN A 59 -9.93 -9.98 -7.55
N ALA A 60 -9.90 -9.76 -6.23
CA ALA A 60 -10.22 -8.45 -5.66
C ALA A 60 -9.20 -7.39 -6.11
N TYR A 61 -7.92 -7.74 -6.16
CA TYR A 61 -6.87 -6.84 -6.63
C TYR A 61 -7.01 -6.51 -8.12
N GLU A 62 -7.26 -7.50 -8.99
CA GLU A 62 -7.43 -7.26 -10.43
C GLU A 62 -8.73 -6.49 -10.75
N ALA A 63 -9.75 -6.56 -9.90
CA ALA A 63 -10.93 -5.69 -10.01
C ALA A 63 -10.66 -4.25 -9.54
N LEU A 64 -9.67 -4.04 -8.66
CA LEU A 64 -9.33 -2.73 -8.08
C LEU A 64 -8.30 -1.97 -8.92
N ARG A 65 -7.21 -2.64 -9.30
CA ARG A 65 -6.05 -2.07 -10.00
C ARG A 65 -6.38 -1.24 -11.25
N PRO A 66 -7.25 -1.67 -12.19
CA PRO A 66 -7.54 -0.86 -13.37
C PRO A 66 -8.27 0.45 -13.01
N ARG A 67 -9.11 0.43 -11.98
CA ARG A 67 -9.79 1.65 -11.49
C ARG A 67 -8.81 2.62 -10.84
N LEU A 68 -7.87 2.11 -10.06
CA LEU A 68 -6.78 2.92 -9.50
C LEU A 68 -5.89 3.51 -10.60
N ALA A 69 -5.63 2.76 -11.68
CA ALA A 69 -4.84 3.28 -12.80
C ALA A 69 -5.59 4.33 -13.64
N GLN A 70 -6.90 4.17 -13.82
CA GLN A 70 -7.74 5.13 -14.56
C GLN A 70 -8.01 6.40 -13.76
N SER A 71 -8.16 6.27 -12.44
CA SER A 71 -8.41 7.36 -11.50
C SER A 71 -7.37 7.32 -10.37
N PRO A 72 -6.10 7.68 -10.65
CA PRO A 72 -5.02 7.56 -9.69
C PRO A 72 -5.11 8.57 -8.56
N TYR A 73 -5.81 9.68 -8.77
CA TYR A 73 -6.01 10.73 -7.78
C TYR A 73 -7.43 10.70 -7.23
N PHE A 74 -7.58 10.70 -5.90
CA PHE A 74 -8.89 10.70 -5.26
C PHE A 74 -8.90 11.54 -3.98
N VAL A 75 -10.09 12.00 -3.58
CA VAL A 75 -10.31 12.67 -2.29
C VAL A 75 -11.23 11.78 -1.45
N ILE A 76 -10.80 11.46 -0.23
CA ILE A 76 -11.51 10.55 0.66
C ILE A 76 -11.79 11.26 1.99
N PRO A 77 -13.06 11.33 2.44
CA PRO A 77 -13.37 11.81 3.79
C PRO A 77 -12.98 10.77 4.83
N VAL A 78 -12.27 11.21 5.87
CA VAL A 78 -11.89 10.41 7.03
C VAL A 78 -12.66 10.95 8.23
N PHE A 79 -13.63 10.17 8.68
CA PHE A 79 -14.46 10.48 9.84
C PHE A 79 -13.67 10.33 11.14
N ARG A 80 -13.85 11.28 12.07
CA ARG A 80 -13.33 11.25 13.44
C ARG A 80 -14.49 11.33 14.43
N ASP A 81 -14.19 11.18 15.72
CA ASP A 81 -15.20 11.31 16.79
C ASP A 81 -15.90 12.68 16.76
N LYS A 82 -15.16 13.73 16.35
CA LYS A 82 -15.69 15.07 16.11
C LYS A 82 -15.36 15.52 14.69
N GLY A 83 -16.32 15.36 13.78
CA GLY A 83 -16.25 15.84 12.40
C GLY A 83 -15.50 14.92 11.44
N LEU A 84 -15.00 15.49 10.36
CA LEU A 84 -14.21 14.79 9.35
C LEU A 84 -13.09 15.68 8.84
N PHE A 85 -12.05 15.05 8.29
CA PHE A 85 -11.08 15.73 7.45
C PHE A 85 -10.91 14.93 6.16
N ASN A 86 -10.55 15.60 5.08
CA ASN A 86 -10.32 14.94 3.81
C ASN A 86 -8.83 14.62 3.64
N VAL A 87 -8.55 13.49 3.01
CA VAL A 87 -7.22 13.15 2.50
C VAL A 87 -7.26 13.11 0.98
N VAL A 88 -6.13 13.44 0.37
CA VAL A 88 -5.85 13.19 -1.04
C VAL A 88 -5.07 11.90 -1.15
N THR A 89 -5.41 11.07 -2.13
CA THR A 89 -4.67 9.86 -2.46
C THR A 89 -4.08 9.98 -3.85
N ASN A 90 -2.90 9.41 -4.05
CA ASN A 90 -2.28 9.28 -5.36
C ASN A 90 -1.73 7.87 -5.53
N PHE A 91 -2.24 7.13 -6.52
CA PHE A 91 -1.80 5.80 -6.88
C PHE A 91 -0.73 5.84 -7.98
N HIS A 92 0.39 5.16 -7.72
CA HIS A 92 1.47 4.96 -8.67
C HIS A 92 1.95 3.49 -8.65
N ASN A 93 1.54 2.74 -9.67
CA ASN A 93 1.80 1.31 -9.90
C ASN A 93 1.22 0.35 -8.85
N ASP A 94 1.80 0.31 -7.67
CA ASP A 94 1.51 -0.60 -6.56
C ASP A 94 1.51 0.14 -5.22
N LEU A 95 1.79 1.44 -5.23
CA LEU A 95 1.88 2.29 -4.05
C LEU A 95 0.82 3.38 -4.12
N VAL A 96 0.08 3.57 -3.04
CA VAL A 96 -0.82 4.69 -2.82
C VAL A 96 -0.18 5.60 -1.78
N GLY A 97 0.09 6.84 -2.13
CA GLY A 97 0.44 7.90 -1.19
C GLY A 97 -0.81 8.59 -0.66
N VAL A 98 -0.82 8.94 0.62
CA VAL A 98 -1.92 9.63 1.28
C VAL A 98 -1.40 10.87 2.00
N ALA A 99 -2.04 12.02 1.76
CA ALA A 99 -1.73 13.29 2.41
C ALA A 99 -3.02 14.00 2.87
N PRO A 100 -3.01 14.74 3.99
CA PRO A 100 -4.13 15.60 4.37
C PRO A 100 -4.43 16.63 3.28
N LEU A 101 -5.70 16.78 2.88
CA LEU A 101 -6.10 17.72 1.82
C LEU A 101 -5.71 19.17 2.17
N GLY A 102 -5.86 19.56 3.44
CA GLY A 102 -5.51 20.91 3.88
C GLY A 102 -4.00 21.21 3.78
N GLU A 103 -3.14 20.20 3.93
CA GLU A 103 -1.71 20.35 3.69
C GLU A 103 -1.41 20.40 2.19
N TYR A 104 -2.02 19.50 1.42
CA TYR A 104 -1.88 19.47 -0.03
C TYR A 104 -2.28 20.80 -0.68
N GLN A 105 -3.39 21.40 -0.25
CA GLN A 105 -3.83 22.71 -0.76
C GLN A 105 -2.81 23.83 -0.50
N LYS A 106 -2.06 23.77 0.60
CA LYS A 106 -1.06 24.79 0.96
C LYS A 106 0.30 24.57 0.31
N LYS A 107 0.74 23.30 0.23
CA LYS A 107 2.10 22.93 -0.18
C LYS A 107 2.19 22.31 -1.58
N GLN A 108 1.06 21.91 -2.16
CA GLN A 108 0.96 21.24 -3.46
C GLN A 108 1.92 20.05 -3.55
N ASP A 109 2.83 20.04 -4.52
CA ASP A 109 3.80 18.96 -4.75
C ASP A 109 4.80 18.79 -3.59
N HIS A 110 4.92 19.77 -2.70
CA HIS A 110 5.75 19.69 -1.50
C HIS A 110 5.02 19.13 -0.27
N ALA A 111 3.77 18.71 -0.41
CA ALA A 111 3.03 18.08 0.68
C ALA A 111 3.68 16.76 1.11
N GLY A 112 3.77 16.53 2.41
CA GLY A 112 4.26 15.27 2.95
C GLY A 112 3.34 14.10 2.61
N ILE A 113 3.90 12.91 2.45
CA ILE A 113 3.13 11.66 2.42
C ILE A 113 3.06 11.13 3.86
N HIS A 114 1.88 11.19 4.47
CA HIS A 114 1.67 10.82 5.88
C HIS A 114 1.30 9.34 6.04
N MET A 115 0.83 8.70 4.97
CA MET A 115 0.55 7.27 4.95
C MET A 115 0.81 6.70 3.55
N THR A 116 1.25 5.45 3.50
CA THR A 116 1.42 4.70 2.26
C THR A 116 0.70 3.37 2.33
N ILE A 117 0.02 2.97 1.25
CA ILE A 117 -0.57 1.64 1.11
C ILE A 117 0.12 0.96 -0.09
N GLN A 118 0.74 -0.19 0.12
CA GLN A 118 1.46 -0.92 -0.93
C GLN A 118 0.87 -2.32 -1.16
N PHE A 119 0.80 -2.73 -2.43
CA PHE A 119 0.34 -4.04 -2.87
C PHE A 119 1.51 -4.91 -3.35
N PHE A 120 1.68 -6.08 -2.75
CA PHE A 120 2.71 -7.07 -3.08
C PHE A 120 2.08 -8.27 -3.79
N THR A 121 2.43 -8.46 -5.07
CA THR A 121 1.82 -9.46 -5.96
C THR A 121 2.68 -10.70 -6.16
N GLU A 122 3.81 -10.82 -5.46
CA GLU A 122 4.80 -11.90 -5.60
C GLU A 122 4.17 -13.29 -5.37
N LEU A 123 3.21 -13.39 -4.44
CA LEU A 123 2.51 -14.64 -4.11
C LEU A 123 1.22 -14.86 -4.90
N SER A 124 0.90 -13.99 -5.87
CA SER A 124 -0.36 -14.06 -6.63
C SER A 124 -0.48 -15.38 -7.40
N ARG A 125 0.57 -15.79 -8.11
CA ARG A 125 0.56 -16.99 -8.94
C ARG A 125 0.54 -18.27 -8.10
N SER A 126 1.38 -18.36 -7.08
CA SER A 126 1.60 -19.57 -6.29
C SER A 126 0.54 -19.78 -5.19
N LYS A 127 -0.05 -18.71 -4.67
CA LYS A 127 -0.97 -18.76 -3.51
C LYS A 127 -2.31 -18.07 -3.72
N GLN A 128 -2.54 -17.43 -4.87
CA GLN A 128 -3.76 -16.65 -5.13
C GLN A 128 -4.00 -15.55 -4.10
N LEU A 129 -2.92 -14.97 -3.55
CA LEU A 129 -2.94 -13.91 -2.56
C LEU A 129 -2.15 -12.69 -3.02
N VAL A 130 -2.65 -11.52 -2.66
CA VAL A 130 -1.92 -10.25 -2.70
C VAL A 130 -1.78 -9.76 -1.27
N LEU A 131 -0.55 -9.41 -0.87
CA LEU A 131 -0.28 -8.86 0.45
C LEU A 131 -0.40 -7.33 0.37
N VAL A 132 -1.07 -6.74 1.35
CA VAL A 132 -1.28 -5.30 1.46
C VAL A 132 -0.63 -4.84 2.75
N ARG A 133 0.18 -3.78 2.67
CA ARG A 133 0.76 -3.12 3.84
C ARG A 133 0.45 -1.64 3.82
N CYS A 134 -0.11 -1.16 4.92
CA CYS A 134 -0.22 0.25 5.24
C CYS A 134 0.89 0.64 6.21
N GLU A 135 1.54 1.78 5.96
CA GLU A 135 2.52 2.42 6.84
C GLU A 135 2.06 3.85 7.12
N ILE A 136 1.92 4.18 8.40
CA ILE A 136 1.50 5.48 8.92
C ILE A 136 2.75 6.19 9.44
N LYS A 137 3.13 7.30 8.80
CA LYS A 137 4.36 8.02 9.10
C LYS A 137 4.16 9.17 10.09
N ASP A 138 2.93 9.63 10.24
CA ASP A 138 2.58 10.80 11.04
C ASP A 138 1.37 10.53 11.93
N GLN A 139 1.38 11.13 13.12
CA GLN A 139 0.30 11.07 14.09
C GLN A 139 -0.98 11.73 13.61
N VAL A 140 -0.93 12.63 12.61
CA VAL A 140 -2.14 13.24 12.02
C VAL A 140 -3.17 12.18 11.58
N LEU A 141 -2.71 11.01 11.13
CA LEU A 141 -3.57 9.91 10.69
C LEU A 141 -3.77 8.82 11.75
N MET A 142 -3.10 8.94 12.91
CA MET A 142 -3.33 8.06 14.05
C MET A 142 -4.58 8.54 14.81
N ARG A 143 -5.34 7.58 15.36
CA ARG A 143 -6.48 7.85 16.24
C ARG A 143 -6.00 8.24 17.62
#